data_AF-M2TU64-F1
#
_entry.id   AF-M2TU64-F1
#
_cell.length_a   1.000
_cell.length_b   1.000
_cell.length_c   1.000
_cell.angle_alpha   90.00
_cell.angle_beta   90.00
_cell.angle_gamma   90.00
#
_symmetry.space_group_name_H-M   'P 1'
#
loop_
_entity.id
_entity.type
_entity.pdbx_description
1 polymer ?
#
loop_
_entity_poly.entity_id
_entity_poly.type
_entity_poly.pdbx_seq_one_letter_code
_entity_poly.pdbx_strand_id
1 'polypeptide(L)'
;MATIASPENLQPQSALVQLPSEIKHIIFSLCLVSDTPISDPRIVCYGKERREEPVDTGLSRVSLLQTCRRIYHEIDRRPLFAQNTFRFSSLDTMQTFLQALPSSHSEFIQDIEIDLRKLNSDHPHLTQEWLQYLAWTRDNRKPSLRVDTGGLKCLRINLEAWPVIPMYRCELWNVLRNVLRGFADVERIIVTGTSRGKTMAQKAPWSPVHFVGGDNVGSDDLISRMSNCVVARLGEHKVIKWLRKDNKLQLEVSAIAPASESIGARLTGSDTWPLNGACTVSTYEQYRLGNNSPELNPSVDG
;
A
#
# COMPACT_ATOMS: atom_id res chain seq x y z
N MET A 1 -12.79 6.29 26.34
CA MET A 1 -12.37 4.92 25.95
C MET A 1 -12.97 3.93 26.93
N ALA A 2 -13.67 2.91 26.45
CA ALA A 2 -14.20 1.85 27.30
C ALA A 2 -13.12 0.76 27.48
N THR A 3 -12.69 0.51 28.71
CA THR A 3 -11.70 -0.54 29.02
C THR A 3 -12.43 -1.86 29.23
N ILE A 4 -12.02 -2.93 28.53
CA ILE A 4 -12.61 -4.26 28.71
C ILE A 4 -12.17 -4.82 30.07
N ALA A 5 -13.13 -5.24 30.88
CA ALA A 5 -12.88 -5.82 32.20
C ALA A 5 -11.95 -7.04 32.14
N SER A 6 -11.18 -7.25 33.21
CA SER A 6 -10.29 -8.41 33.35
C SER A 6 -11.08 -9.74 33.33
N PRO A 7 -10.46 -10.85 32.92
CA PRO A 7 -11.11 -12.15 32.93
C PRO A 7 -11.28 -12.66 34.36
N GLU A 8 -12.51 -13.03 34.74
CA GLU A 8 -12.82 -13.66 36.04
C GLU A 8 -12.75 -15.20 35.96
N ASN A 9 -12.88 -15.76 34.75
CA ASN A 9 -12.90 -17.20 34.52
C ASN A 9 -11.62 -17.65 33.79
N LEU A 10 -10.95 -18.64 34.35
CA LEU A 10 -9.71 -19.21 33.80
C LEU A 10 -9.95 -20.08 32.56
N GLN A 11 -11.19 -20.47 32.24
CA GLN A 11 -11.55 -21.31 31.08
C GLN A 11 -10.62 -22.54 30.90
N PRO A 12 -10.41 -23.35 31.95
CA PRO A 12 -9.47 -24.48 31.89
C PRO A 12 -9.83 -25.49 30.81
N GLN A 13 -11.10 -25.58 30.37
CA GLN A 13 -11.56 -26.50 29.33
C GLN A 13 -11.12 -26.14 27.89
N SER A 14 -10.57 -24.94 27.66
CA SER A 14 -10.15 -24.53 26.31
C SER A 14 -8.75 -25.03 26.00
N ALA A 15 -8.63 -25.95 25.02
CA ALA A 15 -7.34 -26.47 24.56
C ALA A 15 -6.38 -25.34 24.13
N LEU A 16 -6.89 -24.32 23.43
CA LEU A 16 -6.10 -23.15 23.01
C LEU A 16 -5.53 -22.38 24.21
N VAL A 17 -6.29 -22.28 25.30
CA VAL A 17 -5.89 -21.53 26.50
C VAL A 17 -4.84 -22.30 27.32
N GLN A 18 -4.91 -23.63 27.31
CA GLN A 18 -3.95 -24.53 27.98
C GLN A 18 -2.57 -24.59 27.31
N LEU A 19 -2.46 -24.17 26.04
CA LEU A 19 -1.19 -24.18 25.34
C LEU A 19 -0.15 -23.28 26.05
N PRO A 20 1.16 -23.59 25.92
CA PRO A 20 2.23 -22.68 26.32
C PRO A 20 2.09 -21.30 25.66
N SER A 21 2.55 -20.26 26.35
CA SER A 21 2.50 -18.86 25.88
C SER A 21 3.12 -18.68 24.50
N GLU A 22 4.21 -19.38 24.24
CA GLU A 22 4.98 -19.31 23.00
C GLU A 22 4.13 -19.78 21.81
N ILE A 23 3.46 -20.92 21.98
CA ILE A 23 2.60 -21.48 20.94
C ILE A 23 1.37 -20.60 20.71
N LYS A 24 0.77 -20.08 21.78
CA LYS A 24 -0.35 -19.13 21.68
C LYS A 24 0.04 -17.87 20.92
N HIS A 25 1.19 -17.27 21.23
CA HIS A 25 1.66 -16.08 20.52
C HIS A 25 1.88 -16.33 19.03
N ILE A 26 2.42 -17.49 18.65
CA ILE A 26 2.56 -17.88 17.24
C ILE A 26 1.18 -17.98 16.57
N ILE A 27 0.26 -18.74 17.16
CA ILE A 27 -1.11 -18.91 16.63
C ILE A 27 -1.79 -17.55 16.48
N PHE A 28 -1.76 -16.74 17.54
CA PHE A 28 -2.38 -15.42 17.55
C PHE A 28 -1.79 -14.50 16.48
N SER A 29 -0.47 -14.48 16.35
CA SER A 29 0.21 -13.67 15.33
C SER A 29 -0.24 -14.09 13.92
N LEU A 30 -0.31 -15.39 13.64
CA LEU A 30 -0.79 -15.90 12.35
C LEU A 30 -2.26 -15.56 12.09
N CYS A 31 -3.11 -15.55 13.11
CA CYS A 31 -4.52 -15.18 12.97
C CYS A 31 -4.74 -13.66 12.75
N LEU A 32 -3.82 -12.82 13.24
CA LEU A 32 -3.92 -11.37 13.11
C LEU A 32 -3.37 -10.84 11.79
N VAL A 33 -2.58 -11.62 11.06
CA VAL A 33 -1.92 -11.21 9.80
C VAL A 33 -2.70 -11.72 8.60
N SER A 34 -2.74 -10.90 7.55
CA SER A 34 -3.51 -11.13 6.34
C SER A 34 -2.65 -10.93 5.10
N ASP A 35 -2.73 -11.86 4.16
CA ASP A 35 -2.15 -11.69 2.83
C ASP A 35 -2.94 -10.69 1.96
N THR A 36 -4.19 -10.39 2.34
CA THR A 36 -5.07 -9.45 1.63
C THR A 36 -5.23 -8.15 2.42
N PRO A 37 -5.24 -6.97 1.78
CA PRO A 37 -5.43 -5.70 2.47
C PRO A 37 -6.76 -5.62 3.25
N ILE A 38 -6.70 -5.10 4.47
CA ILE A 38 -7.89 -4.82 5.29
C ILE A 38 -8.54 -3.55 4.73
N SER A 39 -9.70 -3.69 4.09
CA SER A 39 -10.36 -2.60 3.37
C SER A 39 -11.34 -1.83 4.27
N ASP A 40 -11.22 -0.51 4.25
CA ASP A 40 -12.08 0.46 4.93
C ASP A 40 -12.41 0.08 6.39
N PRO A 41 -11.39 -0.17 7.24
CA PRO A 41 -11.60 -0.58 8.62
C PRO A 41 -12.37 0.50 9.40
N ARG A 42 -13.39 0.08 10.14
CA ARG A 42 -14.21 0.97 10.97
C ARG A 42 -14.08 0.58 12.44
N ILE A 43 -13.78 1.56 13.30
CA ILE A 43 -13.88 1.40 14.75
C ILE A 43 -15.27 1.90 15.14
N VAL A 44 -16.16 0.98 15.50
CA VAL A 44 -17.50 1.36 15.96
C VAL A 44 -17.37 1.94 17.36
N CYS A 45 -17.39 3.27 17.45
CA CYS A 45 -17.63 3.95 18.71
C CYS A 45 -19.08 3.64 19.12
N TYR A 46 -19.26 2.82 20.16
CA TYR A 46 -20.57 2.55 20.75
C TYR A 46 -21.19 3.86 21.23
N GLY A 47 -21.97 4.51 20.37
CA GLY A 47 -22.52 5.85 20.65
C GLY A 47 -23.62 6.32 19.70
N LYS A 48 -23.62 5.93 18.41
CA LYS A 48 -24.71 6.28 17.49
C LYS A 48 -24.95 5.15 16.48
N GLU A 49 -26.20 4.71 16.44
CA GLU A 49 -26.88 3.89 15.43
C GLU A 49 -26.07 2.77 14.77
N ARG A 50 -26.37 1.53 15.18
CA ARG A 50 -26.05 0.33 14.39
C ARG A 50 -26.75 0.44 13.04
N ARG A 51 -26.08 0.97 12.02
CA ARG A 51 -26.45 0.69 10.62
C ARG A 51 -26.01 -0.73 10.30
N GLU A 52 -26.98 -1.59 10.07
CA GLU A 52 -26.82 -2.93 9.51
C GLU A 52 -26.38 -2.82 8.05
N GLU A 53 -25.13 -2.44 7.81
CA GLU A 53 -24.47 -2.74 6.54
C GLU A 53 -23.83 -4.13 6.67
N PRO A 54 -23.87 -4.97 5.62
CA PRO A 54 -23.21 -6.26 5.62
C PRO A 54 -21.72 -6.03 5.82
N VAL A 55 -21.27 -6.34 7.02
CA VAL A 55 -19.90 -6.21 7.46
C VAL A 55 -19.05 -7.15 6.61
N ASP A 56 -18.24 -6.57 5.73
CA ASP A 56 -17.37 -7.29 4.83
C ASP A 56 -16.56 -8.33 5.62
N THR A 57 -16.57 -9.58 5.14
CA THR A 57 -16.06 -10.81 5.78
C THR A 57 -14.56 -10.79 6.13
N GLY A 58 -13.85 -9.69 5.89
CA GLY A 58 -12.47 -9.46 6.34
C GLY A 58 -12.31 -9.29 7.86
N LEU A 59 -13.41 -9.10 8.59
CA LEU A 59 -13.44 -8.94 10.06
C LEU A 59 -13.27 -10.23 10.88
N SER A 60 -13.12 -11.39 10.22
CA SER A 60 -12.80 -12.67 10.87
C SER A 60 -11.55 -12.64 11.76
N ARG A 61 -10.65 -11.66 11.56
CA ARG A 61 -9.36 -11.57 12.26
C ARG A 61 -9.46 -10.90 13.62
N VAL A 62 -10.35 -9.91 13.73
CA VAL A 62 -10.71 -9.28 15.01
C VAL A 62 -11.66 -10.18 15.79
N SER A 63 -12.31 -11.16 15.15
CA SER A 63 -13.15 -12.14 15.83
C SER A 63 -12.40 -12.90 16.92
N LEU A 64 -11.10 -13.16 16.76
CA LEU A 64 -10.27 -13.73 17.81
C LEU A 64 -10.25 -12.84 19.06
N LEU A 65 -10.09 -11.52 18.89
CA LEU A 65 -10.14 -10.52 19.96
C LEU A 65 -11.53 -10.45 20.63
N GLN A 66 -12.58 -10.88 19.92
CA GLN A 66 -13.96 -10.88 20.39
C GLN A 66 -14.39 -12.20 21.05
N THR A 67 -13.55 -13.24 21.03
CA THR A 67 -13.91 -14.57 21.56
C THR A 67 -14.15 -14.57 23.07
N CYS A 68 -13.20 -14.08 23.85
CA CYS A 68 -13.33 -13.95 25.30
C CYS A 68 -12.40 -12.87 25.87
N ARG A 69 -12.74 -12.38 27.07
CA ARG A 69 -11.94 -11.38 27.79
C ARG A 69 -10.50 -11.85 28.04
N ARG A 70 -10.29 -13.15 28.29
CA ARG A 70 -8.96 -13.70 28.55
C ARG A 70 -8.05 -13.54 27.33
N ILE A 71 -8.51 -14.02 26.17
CA ILE A 71 -7.77 -13.89 24.90
C ILE A 71 -7.54 -12.41 24.56
N TYR A 72 -8.55 -11.54 24.76
CA TYR A 72 -8.42 -10.10 24.52
C TYR A 72 -7.24 -9.46 25.28
N HIS A 73 -7.01 -9.86 26.53
CA HIS A 73 -5.93 -9.33 27.37
C HIS A 73 -4.58 -10.03 27.14
N GLU A 74 -4.60 -11.30 26.75
CA GLU A 74 -3.39 -12.12 26.53
C GLU A 74 -2.74 -11.87 25.16
N ILE A 75 -3.55 -11.51 24.16
CA ILE A 75 -3.08 -11.36 22.79
C ILE A 75 -2.26 -10.08 22.57
N ASP A 76 -1.09 -10.24 21.98
CA ASP A 76 -0.34 -9.12 21.42
C ASP A 76 -1.00 -8.64 20.12
N ARG A 77 -1.47 -7.39 20.12
CA ARG A 77 -2.15 -6.76 18.98
C ARG A 77 -1.19 -6.06 18.03
N ARG A 78 0.09 -5.90 18.38
CA ARG A 78 1.08 -5.22 17.53
C ARG A 78 1.20 -5.83 16.12
N PRO A 79 1.18 -7.17 15.93
CA PRO A 79 1.21 -7.76 14.59
C PRO A 79 0.05 -7.33 13.69
N LEU A 80 -1.14 -7.08 14.27
CA LEU A 80 -2.30 -6.61 13.51
C LEU A 80 -2.01 -5.28 12.82
N PHE A 81 -1.34 -4.35 13.49
CA PHE A 81 -1.06 -3.02 12.94
C PHE A 81 0.25 -2.98 12.13
N ALA A 82 1.27 -3.74 12.55
CA ALA A 82 2.61 -3.68 11.96
C ALA A 82 2.76 -4.49 10.67
N GLN A 83 1.96 -5.54 10.47
CA GLN A 83 2.18 -6.50 9.37
C GLN A 83 1.05 -6.52 8.34
N ASN A 84 -0.06 -5.83 8.60
CA ASN A 84 -1.17 -5.75 7.65
C ASN A 84 -1.12 -4.46 6.83
N THR A 85 -1.58 -4.55 5.58
CA THR A 85 -1.87 -3.39 4.74
C THR A 85 -3.29 -2.90 5.04
N PHE A 86 -3.45 -1.63 5.40
CA PHE A 86 -4.77 -1.00 5.57
C PHE A 86 -5.14 -0.20 4.32
N ARG A 87 -6.21 -0.61 3.64
CA ARG A 87 -6.71 0.02 2.42
C ARG A 87 -7.86 0.98 2.74
N PHE A 88 -7.78 2.20 2.24
CA PHE A 88 -8.85 3.20 2.38
C PHE A 88 -9.31 3.72 1.03
N SER A 89 -10.63 3.69 0.81
CA SER A 89 -11.27 4.25 -0.39
C SER A 89 -11.82 5.67 -0.19
N SER A 90 -11.90 6.13 1.06
CA SER A 90 -12.37 7.46 1.45
C SER A 90 -11.49 8.06 2.53
N LEU A 91 -11.23 9.37 2.44
CA LEU A 91 -10.46 10.10 3.42
C LEU A 91 -11.13 10.09 4.80
N ASP A 92 -12.45 10.25 4.83
CA ASP A 92 -13.26 10.24 6.06
C ASP A 92 -13.08 8.95 6.87
N THR A 93 -13.09 7.80 6.17
CA THR A 93 -12.90 6.50 6.81
C THR A 93 -11.47 6.36 7.36
N MET A 94 -10.47 6.83 6.62
CA MET A 94 -9.08 6.82 7.08
C MET A 94 -8.88 7.71 8.31
N GLN A 95 -9.33 8.96 8.27
CA GLN A 95 -9.21 9.90 9.39
C GLN A 95 -9.93 9.38 10.62
N THR A 96 -11.18 8.93 10.48
CA THR A 96 -11.96 8.37 11.59
C THR A 96 -11.26 7.15 12.20
N PHE A 97 -10.72 6.25 11.38
CA PHE A 97 -10.00 5.08 11.85
C PHE A 97 -8.73 5.45 12.61
N LEU A 98 -7.87 6.29 12.01
CA LEU A 98 -6.58 6.65 12.60
C LEU A 98 -6.76 7.47 13.89
N GLN A 99 -7.71 8.39 13.93
CA GLN A 99 -7.99 9.22 15.11
C GLN A 99 -8.66 8.42 16.24
N ALA A 100 -9.39 7.35 15.93
CA ALA A 100 -10.00 6.49 16.93
C ALA A 100 -8.99 5.53 17.58
N LEU A 101 -7.81 5.32 16.98
CA LEU A 101 -6.78 4.47 17.54
C LEU A 101 -6.02 5.18 18.68
N PRO A 102 -5.69 4.47 19.77
CA PRO A 102 -4.70 4.96 20.72
C PRO A 102 -3.37 5.23 20.03
N SER A 103 -2.62 6.25 20.47
CA SER A 103 -1.30 6.58 19.91
C SER A 103 -0.33 5.39 19.93
N SER A 104 -0.42 4.56 20.96
CA SER A 104 0.37 3.33 21.07
C SER A 104 0.10 2.30 19.98
N HIS A 105 -1.02 2.38 19.26
CA HIS A 105 -1.33 1.49 18.13
C HIS A 105 -1.13 2.17 16.78
N SER A 106 -1.40 3.48 16.67
CA SER A 106 -1.21 4.21 15.41
C SER A 106 0.25 4.26 14.97
N GLU A 107 1.19 4.29 15.93
CA GLU A 107 2.63 4.20 15.67
C GLU A 107 3.07 2.85 15.08
N PHE A 108 2.28 1.79 15.25
CA PHE A 108 2.59 0.49 14.66
C PHE A 108 2.06 0.35 13.24
N ILE A 109 1.25 1.29 12.72
CA ILE A 109 0.77 1.22 11.34
C ILE A 109 1.91 1.55 10.38
N GLN A 110 2.33 0.54 9.61
CA GLN A 110 3.49 0.65 8.71
C GLN A 110 3.12 0.68 7.23
N ASP A 111 1.98 0.12 6.82
CA ASP A 111 1.59 -0.02 5.41
C ASP A 111 0.14 0.45 5.18
N ILE A 112 0.00 1.51 4.39
CA ILE A 112 -1.30 2.08 4.01
C ILE A 112 -1.46 2.07 2.51
N GLU A 113 -2.62 1.62 2.06
CA GLU A 113 -3.04 1.68 0.67
C GLU A 113 -4.19 2.67 0.47
N ILE A 114 -4.02 3.59 -0.47
CA ILE A 114 -5.03 4.55 -0.88
C ILE A 114 -5.65 4.06 -2.19
N ASP A 115 -6.93 3.71 -2.13
CA ASP A 115 -7.69 3.23 -3.26
C ASP A 115 -8.47 4.37 -3.92
N LEU A 116 -8.03 4.75 -5.13
CA LEU A 116 -8.55 5.91 -5.85
C LEU A 116 -9.82 5.59 -6.66
N ARG A 117 -10.42 4.40 -6.51
CA ARG A 117 -11.63 3.98 -7.24
C ARG A 117 -12.84 4.92 -7.10
N LYS A 118 -12.92 5.68 -6.00
CA LYS A 118 -14.03 6.61 -5.70
C LYS A 118 -13.79 8.05 -6.17
N LEU A 119 -12.65 8.35 -6.79
CA LEU A 119 -12.40 9.68 -7.35
C LEU A 119 -13.33 9.96 -8.53
N ASN A 120 -13.82 11.20 -8.63
CA ASN A 120 -14.73 11.63 -9.68
C ASN A 120 -14.40 13.07 -10.13
N SER A 121 -14.36 13.32 -11.44
CA SER A 121 -14.19 14.66 -12.02
C SER A 121 -15.33 15.62 -11.62
N ASP A 122 -16.54 15.12 -11.39
CA ASP A 122 -17.69 15.92 -10.92
C ASP A 122 -17.57 16.32 -9.44
N HIS A 123 -16.64 15.70 -8.71
CA HIS A 123 -16.41 15.92 -7.28
C HIS A 123 -14.93 16.27 -7.00
N PRO A 124 -14.43 17.39 -7.55
CA PRO A 124 -13.02 17.77 -7.41
C PRO A 124 -12.61 18.05 -5.95
N HIS A 125 -13.56 18.40 -5.09
CA HIS A 125 -13.34 18.61 -3.66
C HIS A 125 -12.78 17.35 -2.97
N LEU A 126 -13.26 16.15 -3.32
CA LEU A 126 -12.74 14.89 -2.76
C LEU A 126 -11.25 14.70 -3.09
N THR A 127 -10.88 15.03 -4.33
CA THR A 127 -9.49 14.97 -4.77
C THR A 127 -8.64 15.99 -4.02
N GLN A 128 -9.15 17.22 -3.86
CA GLN A 128 -8.45 18.28 -3.15
C GLN A 128 -8.23 17.94 -1.68
N GLU A 129 -9.21 17.33 -1.02
CA GLU A 129 -9.11 16.86 0.36
C GLU A 129 -8.00 15.80 0.52
N TRP A 130 -7.97 14.80 -0.36
CA TRP A 130 -6.87 13.82 -0.39
C TRP A 130 -5.52 14.50 -0.58
N LEU A 131 -5.40 15.40 -1.55
CA LEU A 131 -4.15 16.11 -1.82
C LEU A 131 -3.71 16.98 -0.63
N GLN A 132 -4.64 17.63 0.07
CA GLN A 132 -4.34 18.43 1.25
C GLN A 132 -3.86 17.57 2.42
N TYR A 133 -4.53 16.44 2.65
CA TYR A 133 -4.20 15.55 3.77
C TYR A 133 -2.88 14.79 3.56
N LEU A 134 -2.55 14.48 2.31
CA LEU A 134 -1.30 13.82 1.92
C LEU A 134 -0.15 14.79 1.69
N ALA A 135 -0.42 16.09 1.51
CA ALA A 135 0.61 17.09 1.31
C ALA A 135 1.50 17.19 2.56
N TRP A 136 2.81 17.17 2.34
CA TRP A 136 3.78 17.40 3.38
C TRP A 136 3.72 18.87 3.81
N THR A 137 3.07 19.11 4.93
CA THR A 137 3.08 20.40 5.61
C THR A 137 3.90 20.28 6.89
N ARG A 138 4.86 21.20 7.10
CA ARG A 138 5.57 21.32 8.40
C ARG A 138 4.67 21.84 9.52
N ASP A 139 3.45 22.26 9.20
CA ASP A 139 2.48 22.74 10.17
C ASP A 139 1.76 21.56 10.84
N ASN A 140 2.24 21.16 12.01
CA ASN A 140 1.66 20.09 12.82
C ASN A 140 0.23 20.41 13.33
N ARG A 141 -0.30 21.61 13.07
CA ARG A 141 -1.65 22.00 13.48
C ARG A 141 -2.73 21.50 12.52
N LYS A 142 -2.37 21.05 11.32
CA LYS A 142 -3.31 20.48 10.35
C LYS A 142 -3.27 18.95 10.40
N PRO A 143 -4.44 18.28 10.36
CA PRO A 143 -4.49 16.83 10.25
C PRO A 143 -3.80 16.42 8.95
N SER A 144 -2.84 15.50 9.06
CA SER A 144 -2.12 14.95 7.92
C SER A 144 -1.83 13.48 8.17
N LEU A 145 -1.63 12.71 7.10
CA LEU A 145 -1.35 11.28 7.24
C LEU A 145 -0.17 11.03 8.17
N ARG A 146 0.88 11.85 8.12
CA ARG A 146 2.06 11.72 8.99
C ARG A 146 1.78 11.97 10.46
N VAL A 147 0.94 12.95 10.78
CA VAL A 147 0.55 13.23 12.17
C VAL A 147 -0.28 12.07 12.71
N ASP A 148 -1.12 11.49 11.86
CA ASP A 148 -2.03 10.40 12.23
C ASP A 148 -1.32 9.01 12.23
N THR A 149 -0.18 8.88 11.52
CA THR A 149 0.64 7.65 11.47
C THR A 149 2.12 7.94 11.69
N GLY A 150 2.58 7.81 12.94
CA GLY A 150 3.99 8.04 13.30
C GLY A 150 4.98 7.00 12.76
N GLY A 151 4.51 5.81 12.36
CA GLY A 151 5.35 4.68 11.94
C GLY A 151 5.22 4.27 10.48
N LEU A 152 4.62 5.09 9.62
CA LEU A 152 4.37 4.71 8.23
C LEU A 152 5.68 4.49 7.46
N LYS A 153 5.85 3.30 6.89
CA LYS A 153 7.02 2.91 6.10
C LYS A 153 6.70 2.70 4.62
N CYS A 154 5.47 2.28 4.32
CA CYS A 154 5.01 1.93 3.00
C CYS A 154 3.71 2.67 2.67
N LEU A 155 3.73 3.42 1.57
CA LEU A 155 2.53 4.01 0.99
C LEU A 155 2.22 3.31 -0.34
N ARG A 156 1.00 2.82 -0.50
CA ARG A 156 0.52 2.18 -1.72
C ARG A 156 -0.57 3.03 -2.35
N ILE A 157 -0.50 3.26 -3.64
CA ILE A 157 -1.53 3.94 -4.42
C ILE A 157 -2.16 2.91 -5.35
N ASN A 158 -3.47 2.70 -5.22
CA ASN A 158 -4.20 1.71 -6.00
C ASN A 158 -5.09 2.40 -7.04
N LEU A 159 -4.77 2.10 -8.31
CA LEU A 159 -5.43 2.54 -9.53
C LEU A 159 -5.96 1.33 -10.34
N GLU A 160 -6.09 0.16 -9.72
CA GLU A 160 -6.57 -1.07 -10.38
C GLU A 160 -7.95 -0.90 -11.01
N ALA A 161 -8.81 -0.07 -10.41
CA ALA A 161 -10.15 0.22 -10.90
C ALA A 161 -10.17 1.00 -12.23
N TRP A 162 -9.03 1.52 -12.69
CA TRP A 162 -8.92 2.10 -14.03
C TRP A 162 -9.32 1.04 -15.09
N PRO A 163 -10.08 1.39 -16.16
CA PRO A 163 -10.58 2.71 -16.56
C PRO A 163 -12.00 3.05 -16.07
N VAL A 164 -12.50 2.36 -15.05
CA VAL A 164 -13.87 2.56 -14.51
C VAL A 164 -13.94 3.76 -13.54
N ILE A 165 -12.80 4.27 -13.10
CA ILE A 165 -12.72 5.50 -12.30
C ILE A 165 -13.34 6.65 -13.11
N PRO A 166 -14.40 7.32 -12.62
CA PRO A 166 -15.10 8.40 -13.33
C PRO A 166 -14.29 9.70 -13.32
N MET A 167 -13.04 9.65 -13.79
CA MET A 167 -12.13 10.78 -13.85
C MET A 167 -11.39 10.81 -15.19
N TYR A 168 -11.18 12.00 -15.75
CA TYR A 168 -10.38 12.14 -16.97
C TYR A 168 -8.94 11.66 -16.74
N ARG A 169 -8.35 11.01 -17.77
CA ARG A 169 -6.98 10.46 -17.72
C ARG A 169 -5.93 11.47 -17.25
N CYS A 170 -5.97 12.67 -17.81
CA CYS A 170 -5.03 13.75 -17.48
C CYS A 170 -5.21 14.24 -16.04
N GLU A 171 -6.45 14.29 -15.54
CA GLU A 171 -6.74 14.65 -14.16
C GLU A 171 -6.22 13.58 -13.21
N LEU A 172 -6.53 12.30 -13.45
CA LEU A 172 -6.07 11.19 -12.62
C LEU A 172 -4.54 11.12 -12.58
N TRP A 173 -3.87 11.37 -13.72
CA TRP A 173 -2.42 11.51 -13.77
C TRP A 173 -1.91 12.67 -12.92
N ASN A 174 -2.56 13.83 -12.99
CA ASN A 174 -2.23 14.98 -12.16
C ASN A 174 -2.42 14.68 -10.67
N VAL A 175 -3.47 13.95 -10.30
CA VAL A 175 -3.68 13.49 -8.92
C VAL A 175 -2.52 12.63 -8.47
N LEU A 176 -2.16 11.59 -9.23
CA LEU A 176 -1.01 10.73 -8.90
C LEU A 176 0.28 11.56 -8.74
N ARG A 177 0.57 12.45 -9.68
CA ARG A 177 1.77 13.31 -9.61
C ARG A 177 1.78 14.22 -8.39
N ASN A 178 0.62 14.75 -7.99
CA ASN A 178 0.48 15.63 -6.83
C ASN A 178 0.55 14.86 -5.51
N VAL A 179 -0.04 13.66 -5.43
CA VAL A 179 0.12 12.76 -4.28
C VAL A 179 1.58 12.43 -4.05
N LEU A 180 2.30 12.02 -5.10
CA LEU A 180 3.72 11.70 -5.02
C LEU A 180 4.59 12.92 -4.73
N ARG A 181 4.20 14.11 -5.20
CA ARG A 181 4.90 15.36 -4.85
C ARG A 181 4.69 15.73 -3.38
N GLY A 182 3.51 15.44 -2.84
CA GLY A 182 3.13 15.75 -1.47
C GLY A 182 3.78 14.83 -0.44
N PHE A 183 4.22 13.62 -0.81
CA PHE A 183 4.73 12.64 0.14
C PHE A 183 6.26 12.52 0.10
N ALA A 184 6.87 12.43 1.28
CA ALA A 184 8.30 12.16 1.47
C ALA A 184 8.50 11.18 2.64
N ASP A 185 9.74 10.80 2.94
CA ASP A 185 10.15 10.03 4.13
C ASP A 185 9.51 8.65 4.32
N VAL A 186 9.24 7.92 3.23
CA VAL A 186 8.87 6.50 3.29
C VAL A 186 10.05 5.60 2.94
N GLU A 187 10.05 4.37 3.43
CA GLU A 187 11.03 3.35 3.04
C GLU A 187 10.64 2.70 1.70
N ARG A 188 9.33 2.70 1.38
CA ARG A 188 8.77 2.07 0.18
C ARG A 188 7.55 2.83 -0.33
N ILE A 189 7.42 2.92 -1.65
CA ILE A 189 6.20 3.37 -2.32
C ILE A 189 5.80 2.40 -3.42
N ILE A 190 4.51 2.09 -3.50
CA ILE A 190 3.97 1.13 -4.48
C ILE A 190 2.83 1.80 -5.23
N VAL A 191 2.84 1.71 -6.55
CA VAL A 191 1.71 2.10 -7.39
C VAL A 191 1.19 0.85 -8.09
N THR A 192 -0.07 0.52 -7.86
CA THR A 192 -0.74 -0.59 -8.51
C THR A 192 -1.67 -0.05 -9.58
N GLY A 193 -1.51 -0.52 -10.81
CA GLY A 193 -2.37 -0.18 -11.93
C GLY A 193 -2.98 -1.41 -12.58
N THR A 194 -3.73 -1.16 -13.65
CA THR A 194 -4.34 -2.19 -14.49
C THR A 194 -3.44 -2.43 -15.70
N SER A 195 -3.08 -3.66 -15.96
CA SER A 195 -2.33 -4.02 -17.17
C SER A 195 -3.13 -5.04 -17.95
N ARG A 196 -4.09 -4.55 -18.73
CA ARG A 196 -5.02 -5.38 -19.52
C ARG A 196 -4.80 -5.17 -21.01
N GLY A 197 -4.67 -6.26 -21.75
CA GLY A 197 -4.60 -6.24 -23.21
C GLY A 197 -3.19 -6.20 -23.81
N LYS A 198 -3.10 -6.66 -25.06
CA LYS A 198 -1.84 -6.87 -25.79
C LYS A 198 -1.04 -5.58 -26.05
N THR A 199 -1.71 -4.44 -26.19
CA THR A 199 -1.05 -3.15 -26.43
C THR A 199 -0.31 -2.64 -25.20
N MET A 200 -0.88 -2.83 -23.99
CA MET A 200 -0.19 -2.51 -22.74
C MET A 200 1.00 -3.44 -22.51
N ALA A 201 0.91 -4.68 -22.98
CA ALA A 201 1.94 -5.69 -22.85
C ALA A 201 3.30 -5.27 -23.42
N GLN A 202 3.28 -4.51 -24.51
CA GLN A 202 4.47 -4.06 -25.22
C GLN A 202 5.08 -2.79 -24.59
N LYS A 203 4.41 -2.17 -23.61
CA LYS A 203 4.87 -0.95 -22.96
C LYS A 203 5.73 -1.30 -21.75
N ALA A 204 6.80 -0.52 -21.54
CA ALA A 204 7.69 -0.67 -20.40
C ALA A 204 6.91 -0.67 -19.06
N PRO A 205 7.37 -1.38 -18.01
CA PRO A 205 6.63 -1.50 -16.75
C PRO A 205 6.36 -0.17 -16.03
N TRP A 206 7.20 0.84 -16.24
CA TRP A 206 7.03 2.18 -15.67
C TRP A 206 6.17 3.11 -16.53
N SER A 207 5.66 2.64 -17.67
CA SER A 207 4.83 3.45 -18.57
C SER A 207 3.53 3.87 -17.89
N PRO A 208 3.10 5.15 -18.03
CA PRO A 208 1.83 5.65 -17.48
C PRO A 208 0.61 4.88 -18.02
N VAL A 209 0.76 4.23 -19.17
CA VAL A 209 -0.26 3.38 -19.79
C VAL A 209 -0.82 2.35 -18.80
N HIS A 210 0.03 1.75 -17.95
CA HIS A 210 -0.38 0.73 -16.97
C HIS A 210 -1.16 1.28 -15.77
N PHE A 211 -1.22 2.61 -15.58
CA PHE A 211 -1.79 3.22 -14.37
C PHE A 211 -3.00 4.12 -14.68
N VAL A 212 -2.90 4.92 -15.74
CA VAL A 212 -3.94 5.90 -16.12
C VAL A 212 -4.30 5.85 -17.62
N GLY A 213 -3.60 5.01 -18.41
CA GLY A 213 -3.86 4.81 -19.84
C GLY A 213 -3.34 5.93 -20.77
N GLY A 214 -2.78 5.52 -21.91
CA GLY A 214 -2.46 6.38 -23.07
C GLY A 214 -1.07 7.03 -23.09
N ASP A 215 -0.67 7.50 -24.28
CA ASP A 215 0.61 8.18 -24.57
C ASP A 215 0.52 9.73 -24.42
N ASN A 216 -0.67 10.26 -24.09
CA ASN A 216 -0.95 11.71 -24.02
C ASN A 216 -0.69 12.33 -22.62
N VAL A 217 -0.28 11.54 -21.65
CA VAL A 217 0.13 11.98 -20.31
C VAL A 217 1.65 12.05 -20.30
N GLY A 218 2.19 13.23 -20.61
CA GLY A 218 3.62 13.44 -20.85
C GLY A 218 4.55 13.04 -19.68
N SER A 219 5.81 12.79 -20.08
CA SER A 219 7.04 12.45 -19.34
C SER A 219 7.02 11.22 -18.42
N ASP A 220 8.03 10.36 -18.58
CA ASP A 220 8.40 9.23 -17.70
C ASP A 220 8.94 9.72 -16.34
N ASP A 221 8.14 10.51 -15.62
CA ASP A 221 8.51 11.11 -14.34
C ASP A 221 8.02 10.31 -13.14
N LEU A 222 7.20 9.27 -13.34
CA LEU A 222 6.63 8.45 -12.26
C LEU A 222 7.71 7.87 -11.36
N ILE A 223 8.72 7.21 -11.93
CA ILE A 223 9.84 6.64 -11.18
C ILE A 223 10.61 7.71 -10.42
N SER A 224 10.85 8.86 -11.07
CA SER A 224 11.57 9.97 -10.42
C SER A 224 10.78 10.51 -9.23
N ARG A 225 9.46 10.65 -9.36
CA ARG A 225 8.56 11.07 -8.27
C ARG A 225 8.51 10.04 -7.15
N MET A 226 8.30 8.77 -7.48
CA MET A 226 8.32 7.68 -6.50
C MET A 226 9.66 7.60 -5.76
N SER A 227 10.77 7.75 -6.48
CA SER A 227 12.11 7.80 -5.90
C SER A 227 12.26 8.97 -4.92
N ASN A 228 11.71 10.15 -5.25
CA ASN A 228 11.76 11.31 -4.36
C ASN A 228 10.96 11.12 -3.06
N CYS A 229 9.92 10.28 -3.06
CA CYS A 229 9.20 9.92 -1.83
C CYS A 229 10.04 9.05 -0.88
N VAL A 230 10.94 8.23 -1.45
CA VAL A 230 11.69 7.21 -0.72
C VAL A 230 12.98 7.76 -0.13
N VAL A 231 13.20 7.55 1.17
CA VAL A 231 14.46 7.88 1.84
C VAL A 231 15.36 6.65 1.89
N ALA A 232 16.58 6.81 1.38
CA ALA A 232 17.64 5.82 1.50
C ALA A 232 18.60 6.25 2.60
N ARG A 233 18.92 5.34 3.52
CA ARG A 233 19.91 5.56 4.59
C ARG A 233 21.33 5.41 4.03
N LEU A 234 22.32 5.80 4.82
CA LEU A 234 23.73 5.68 4.43
C LEU A 234 24.06 4.22 4.08
N GLY A 235 24.51 3.98 2.86
CA GLY A 235 24.85 2.66 2.35
C GLY A 235 23.69 1.90 1.69
N GLU A 236 22.46 2.43 1.68
CA GLU A 236 21.33 1.84 0.96
C GLU A 236 21.24 2.36 -0.49
N HIS A 237 20.69 1.52 -1.36
CA HIS A 237 20.39 1.88 -2.74
C HIS A 237 18.88 1.85 -2.98
N LYS A 238 18.38 2.77 -3.81
CA LYS A 238 16.99 2.75 -4.26
C LYS A 238 16.85 1.76 -5.40
N VAL A 239 15.89 0.84 -5.25
CA VAL A 239 15.59 -0.22 -6.22
C VAL A 239 14.17 -0.04 -6.70
N ILE A 240 13.98 -0.19 -8.00
CA ILE A 240 12.70 -0.26 -8.69
C ILE A 240 12.39 -1.74 -8.87
N LYS A 241 11.20 -2.18 -8.49
CA LYS A 241 10.69 -3.52 -8.76
C LYS A 241 9.37 -3.42 -9.49
N TRP A 242 9.12 -4.35 -10.41
CA TRP A 242 7.81 -4.47 -11.02
C TRP A 242 7.33 -5.92 -10.95
N LEU A 243 6.09 -6.06 -10.49
CA LEU A 243 5.41 -7.34 -10.33
C LEU A 243 4.10 -7.30 -11.09
N ARG A 244 3.94 -8.24 -12.01
CA ARG A 244 2.71 -8.47 -12.73
C ARG A 244 2.02 -9.71 -12.16
N LYS A 245 0.78 -9.54 -11.71
CA LYS A 245 -0.06 -10.62 -11.18
C LYS A 245 -1.54 -10.29 -11.41
N ASP A 246 -2.34 -11.27 -11.83
CA ASP A 246 -3.80 -11.15 -11.96
C ASP A 246 -4.28 -9.94 -12.81
N ASN A 247 -3.62 -9.69 -13.95
CA ASN A 247 -3.85 -8.51 -14.81
C ASN A 247 -3.57 -7.14 -14.17
N LYS A 248 -2.80 -7.13 -13.08
CA LYS A 248 -2.33 -5.94 -12.39
C LYS A 248 -0.84 -5.78 -12.62
N LEU A 249 -0.39 -4.54 -12.65
CA LEU A 249 1.02 -4.21 -12.59
C LEU A 249 1.27 -3.40 -11.31
N GLN A 250 2.13 -3.93 -10.47
CA GLN A 250 2.63 -3.24 -9.28
C GLN A 250 4.03 -2.73 -9.60
N LEU A 251 4.21 -1.43 -9.43
CA LEU A 251 5.50 -0.77 -9.52
C LEU A 251 5.89 -0.34 -8.12
N GLU A 252 7.06 -0.75 -7.67
CA GLU A 252 7.58 -0.47 -6.34
C GLU A 252 8.89 0.29 -6.47
N VAL A 253 9.07 1.32 -5.64
CA VAL A 253 10.39 1.90 -5.37
C VAL A 253 10.65 1.75 -3.87
N SER A 254 11.79 1.18 -3.51
CA SER A 254 12.17 0.91 -2.12
C SER A 254 13.65 1.16 -1.88
N ALA A 255 14.01 1.59 -0.68
CA ALA A 255 15.40 1.58 -0.23
C ALA A 255 15.79 0.17 0.25
N ILE A 256 16.92 -0.34 -0.22
CA ILE A 256 17.38 -1.69 0.07
C ILE A 256 18.84 -1.65 0.53
N ALA A 257 19.16 -2.45 1.55
CA ALA A 257 20.53 -2.65 2.03
C ALA A 257 21.33 -3.57 1.07
N PRO A 258 22.63 -3.29 0.86
CA PRO A 258 23.45 -3.93 -0.16
C PRO A 258 23.61 -5.45 0.01
N ALA A 259 23.50 -5.98 1.24
CA ALA A 259 23.62 -7.41 1.51
C ALA A 259 22.42 -8.27 1.01
N SER A 260 21.34 -7.63 0.53
CA SER A 260 20.16 -8.30 -0.02
C SER A 260 20.12 -8.32 -1.56
N GLU A 261 21.22 -7.92 -2.20
CA GLU A 261 21.40 -7.96 -3.65
C GLU A 261 21.51 -9.41 -4.17
N SER A 262 20.35 -10.01 -4.45
CA SER A 262 20.22 -11.02 -5.50
C SER A 262 19.42 -10.42 -6.66
N ILE A 263 19.84 -9.24 -7.14
CA ILE A 263 19.22 -8.59 -8.30
C ILE A 263 19.82 -9.20 -9.56
N GLY A 264 19.40 -10.42 -9.88
CA GLY A 264 19.59 -10.98 -11.22
C GLY A 264 18.61 -10.30 -12.17
N ALA A 265 19.07 -9.31 -12.94
CA ALA A 265 18.33 -8.83 -14.10
C ALA A 265 18.32 -9.95 -15.16
N ARG A 266 17.37 -10.89 -15.06
CA ARG A 266 17.07 -11.83 -16.16
C ARG A 266 16.00 -11.21 -17.04
N LEU A 267 16.43 -10.44 -18.02
CA LEU A 267 15.65 -10.14 -19.22
C LEU A 267 15.69 -11.38 -20.12
N THR A 268 14.96 -12.44 -19.78
CA THR A 268 14.92 -13.68 -20.59
C THR A 268 13.52 -13.97 -21.10
N GLY A 269 13.16 -13.52 -22.30
CA GLY A 269 12.09 -14.19 -23.07
C GLY A 269 11.13 -13.32 -23.88
N SER A 270 11.13 -13.58 -25.20
CA SER A 270 9.99 -13.75 -26.13
C SER A 270 8.70 -12.90 -25.97
N ASP A 271 8.47 -12.11 -27.02
CA ASP A 271 7.23 -11.77 -27.74
C ASP A 271 5.89 -11.44 -27.07
N THR A 272 5.68 -11.55 -25.76
CA THR A 272 4.36 -11.09 -25.25
C THR A 272 4.29 -10.32 -23.95
N TRP A 273 5.24 -10.33 -23.01
CA TRP A 273 5.12 -9.50 -21.79
C TRP A 273 6.50 -9.24 -21.13
N PRO A 274 6.79 -8.05 -20.58
CA PRO A 274 7.99 -7.88 -19.77
C PRO A 274 7.85 -8.74 -18.50
N LEU A 275 8.82 -9.63 -18.29
CA LEU A 275 8.92 -10.45 -17.09
C LEU A 275 9.03 -9.58 -15.83
N ASN A 276 8.55 -10.10 -14.70
CA ASN A 276 8.79 -9.50 -13.38
C ASN A 276 10.28 -9.24 -13.20
N GLY A 277 10.63 -8.10 -12.61
CA GLY A 277 12.03 -7.73 -12.53
C GLY A 277 12.29 -6.60 -11.56
N ALA A 278 13.58 -6.29 -11.45
CA ALA A 278 14.07 -5.22 -10.62
C ALA A 278 15.30 -4.58 -11.26
N CYS A 279 15.49 -3.28 -11.02
CA CYS A 279 16.70 -2.55 -11.37
C CYS A 279 16.95 -1.46 -10.34
N THR A 280 18.18 -0.96 -10.25
CA THR A 280 18.47 0.21 -9.41
C THR A 280 17.93 1.48 -10.07
N VAL A 281 17.62 2.50 -9.26
CA VAL A 281 17.20 3.81 -9.80
C VAL A 281 18.29 4.43 -10.69
N SER A 282 19.57 4.23 -10.36
CA SER A 282 20.69 4.71 -11.17
C SER A 282 20.74 4.04 -12.56
N THR A 283 20.52 2.72 -12.64
CA THR A 283 20.44 2.01 -13.93
C THR A 283 19.25 2.51 -14.76
N TYR A 284 18.10 2.76 -14.13
CA TYR A 284 16.94 3.36 -14.81
C TYR A 284 17.26 4.77 -15.34
N GLU A 285 17.94 5.61 -14.56
CA GLU A 285 18.31 6.95 -14.98
C GLU A 285 19.30 6.94 -16.15
N GLN A 286 20.27 6.02 -16.14
CA GLN A 286 21.18 5.80 -17.27
C GLN A 286 20.43 5.37 -18.54
N TYR A 287 19.48 4.44 -18.41
CA TYR A 287 18.60 4.04 -19.52
C TYR A 287 17.80 5.23 -20.07
N ARG A 288 17.22 6.04 -19.18
CA ARG A 288 16.41 7.21 -19.56
C ARG A 288 17.23 8.30 -20.25
N LEU A 289 18.46 8.55 -19.77
CA LEU A 289 19.35 9.59 -20.31
C LEU A 289 20.07 9.15 -21.60
N GLY A 290 20.20 7.85 -21.84
CA GLY A 290 21.00 7.30 -22.93
C GLY A 290 20.43 7.47 -24.34
N ASN A 291 19.17 7.88 -24.51
CA ASN A 291 18.48 8.14 -25.80
C ASN A 291 18.69 7.09 -26.93
N ASN A 292 19.12 5.88 -26.60
CA ASN A 292 19.21 4.78 -27.52
C ASN A 292 17.90 4.01 -27.42
N SER A 293 16.99 4.29 -28.35
CA SER A 293 16.22 3.18 -28.92
C SER A 293 17.22 2.33 -29.71
N PRO A 294 17.47 1.09 -29.30
CA PRO A 294 17.44 0.03 -30.24
C PRO A 294 16.25 -0.84 -29.87
N GLU A 295 15.49 -1.25 -30.88
CA GLU A 295 14.81 -2.53 -30.84
C GLU A 295 15.73 -3.53 -30.12
N LEU A 296 15.23 -4.14 -29.05
CA LEU A 296 15.80 -5.37 -28.53
C LEU A 296 15.53 -6.44 -29.60
N ASN A 297 16.30 -6.41 -30.68
CA ASN A 297 16.26 -7.45 -31.70
C ASN A 297 16.80 -8.75 -31.09
N PRO A 298 16.17 -9.89 -31.40
CA PRO A 298 16.56 -11.17 -30.89
C PRO A 298 17.86 -11.59 -31.56
N SER A 299 18.83 -12.04 -30.78
CA SER A 299 19.85 -12.92 -31.31
C SER A 299 19.17 -14.22 -31.72
N VAL A 300 18.93 -14.33 -33.03
CA VAL A 300 18.98 -15.59 -33.76
C VAL A 300 20.38 -16.15 -33.55
N ASP A 301 20.50 -17.39 -33.08
CA ASP A 301 21.37 -18.38 -33.71
C ASP A 301 21.13 -19.78 -33.12
N GLY A 302 20.91 -20.71 -34.06
CA GLY A 302 21.42 -22.10 -34.12
C GLY A 302 21.40 -22.96 -32.88
#